data_AF-A0A6I9RQB3-F1
#
_entry.id   AF-A0A6I9RQB3-F1
#
_cell.length_a   1.000
_cell.length_b   1.000
_cell.length_c   1.000
_cell.angle_alpha   90.00
_cell.angle_beta   90.00
_cell.angle_gamma   90.00
#
_symmetry.space_group_name_H-M   'P 1'
#
loop_
_entity.id
_entity.type
_entity.pdbx_description
1 polymer ?
#
loop_
_entity_poly.entity_id
_entity_poly.type
_entity_poly.pdbx_seq_one_letter_code
_entity_poly.pdbx_strand_id
1 'polypeptide(L)'
;MADAGLLDESKFESTLQLWALRIPRELCKSVSRVLRGYLLDKARVKPITEDPTSEKNRFVILSESIQNPDLSEIPDQVLDALKELCNIEVVPYSLTLGYSYWGADHILKQILPHGVEVPSSFETIGHIAHLNITDDMLPYKDVIAKVIYDKNQPRIKTVVNKVGTITNEFRVPNFEVLVGKDDMVTEVKQYGAIFRLDYSLVYWNSRLEHEHIRLVSQFQTGDIICDMFAGVGPFSIPAAQKGCVVYANDLNPDSVRYLRINAKINKVEDCVFAYNLDARAFVRQLMSVPDSEIKPESQDTVLKECQTNNLIANREGRSEHGKLAVDNKEILDAGKNVQDHMDDSSTIANAAAKRRSEISDEASVIKGNTNKRIRGFKLSISKAYEHVDHIIMNLPASALQFLGGRESFEC
;
A
#
# COMPACT_ATOMS: atom_id res chain seq x y z
N MET A 1 -1.95 -25.16 -22.04
CA MET A 1 -3.02 -24.93 -21.04
C MET A 1 -3.12 -26.21 -20.22
N ALA A 2 -2.30 -26.32 -19.19
CA ALA A 2 -2.43 -27.42 -18.24
C ALA A 2 -3.62 -27.10 -17.34
N ASP A 3 -4.50 -28.07 -17.16
CA ASP A 3 -5.63 -28.04 -16.24
C ASP A 3 -5.10 -27.71 -14.84
N ALA A 4 -5.28 -26.44 -14.41
CA ALA A 4 -4.94 -26.00 -13.07
C ALA A 4 -5.86 -26.79 -12.14
N GLY A 5 -5.32 -27.85 -11.54
CA GLY A 5 -6.05 -28.81 -10.71
C GLY A 5 -7.02 -28.07 -9.81
N LEU A 6 -8.31 -28.14 -10.18
CA LEU A 6 -9.37 -27.43 -9.49
C LEU A 6 -9.32 -27.85 -8.03
N LEU A 7 -9.13 -26.88 -7.13
CA LEU A 7 -9.11 -27.15 -5.70
C LEU A 7 -10.45 -27.79 -5.32
N ASP A 8 -10.42 -29.08 -4.99
CA ASP A 8 -11.61 -29.81 -4.57
C ASP A 8 -11.97 -29.41 -3.13
N GLU A 9 -12.86 -28.42 -3.01
CA GLU A 9 -13.29 -27.86 -1.73
C GLU A 9 -13.97 -28.89 -0.81
N SER A 10 -14.53 -29.96 -1.38
CA SER A 10 -15.22 -31.02 -0.62
C SER A 10 -14.26 -31.78 0.30
N LYS A 11 -12.96 -31.82 -0.03
CA LYS A 11 -11.92 -32.45 0.80
C LYS A 11 -11.71 -31.77 2.15
N PHE A 12 -12.20 -30.54 2.31
CA PHE A 12 -12.11 -29.78 3.55
C PHE A 12 -13.41 -29.81 4.36
N GLU A 13 -14.41 -30.59 3.93
CA GLU A 13 -15.63 -30.76 4.69
C GLU A 13 -15.38 -31.62 5.93
N SER A 14 -15.79 -31.09 7.08
CA SER A 14 -15.80 -31.80 8.35
C SER A 14 -17.20 -31.72 8.93
N THR A 15 -17.81 -32.88 9.15
CA THR A 15 -19.17 -32.96 9.73
C THR A 15 -19.10 -33.38 11.19
N LEU A 16 -19.67 -32.55 12.06
CA LEU A 16 -19.82 -32.81 13.48
C LEU A 16 -21.23 -33.32 13.75
N GLN A 17 -21.32 -34.49 14.39
CA GLN A 17 -22.57 -35.00 14.93
C GLN A 17 -22.71 -34.49 16.36
N LEU A 18 -23.72 -33.65 16.59
CA LEU A 18 -23.95 -32.92 17.83
C LEU A 18 -25.39 -33.15 18.32
N TRP A 19 -25.67 -32.68 19.51
CA TRP A 19 -27.02 -32.53 20.03
C TRP A 19 -27.44 -31.07 20.04
N ALA A 20 -28.71 -30.82 19.76
CA ALA A 20 -29.31 -29.51 19.90
C ALA A 20 -30.59 -29.58 20.73
N LEU A 21 -30.92 -28.49 21.41
CA LEU A 21 -32.18 -28.33 22.07
C LEU A 21 -33.14 -27.57 21.15
N ARG A 22 -34.30 -28.16 20.85
CA ARG A 22 -35.40 -27.45 20.21
C ARG A 22 -36.19 -26.71 21.28
N ILE A 23 -36.20 -25.39 21.20
CA ILE A 23 -36.88 -24.51 22.17
C ILE A 23 -37.63 -23.37 21.48
N PRO A 24 -38.63 -22.75 22.14
CA PRO A 24 -39.29 -21.55 21.62
C PRO A 24 -38.31 -20.41 21.39
N ARG A 25 -38.44 -19.71 20.25
CA ARG A 25 -37.51 -18.64 19.83
C ARG A 25 -37.40 -17.51 20.85
N GLU A 26 -38.47 -17.24 21.60
CA GLU A 26 -38.53 -16.18 22.61
C GLU A 26 -37.64 -16.48 23.82
N LEU A 27 -37.36 -17.76 24.08
CA LEU A 27 -36.64 -18.23 25.28
C LEU A 27 -35.15 -18.49 25.02
N CYS A 28 -34.70 -18.42 23.76
CA CYS A 28 -33.31 -18.67 23.38
C CYS A 28 -32.30 -17.89 24.21
N LYS A 29 -32.55 -16.61 24.49
CA LYS A 29 -31.62 -15.79 25.29
C LYS A 29 -31.49 -16.28 26.73
N SER A 30 -32.61 -16.68 27.35
CA SER A 30 -32.62 -17.18 28.73
C SER A 30 -31.95 -18.54 28.80
N VAL A 31 -32.29 -19.45 27.87
CA VAL A 31 -31.69 -20.79 27.77
C VAL A 31 -30.19 -20.70 27.53
N SER A 32 -29.73 -19.86 26.59
CA SER A 32 -28.29 -19.70 26.34
C SER A 32 -27.51 -19.12 27.53
N ARG A 33 -28.17 -18.34 28.40
CA ARG A 33 -27.55 -17.85 29.63
C ARG A 33 -27.36 -18.97 30.66
N VAL A 34 -28.36 -19.84 30.79
CA VAL A 34 -28.30 -21.02 31.68
C VAL A 34 -27.24 -22.01 31.19
N LEU A 35 -27.21 -22.27 29.88
CA LEU A 35 -26.27 -23.21 29.25
C LEU A 35 -24.88 -22.62 28.97
N ARG A 36 -24.50 -21.53 29.64
CA ARG A 36 -23.19 -20.91 29.41
C ARG A 36 -22.08 -21.90 29.74
N GLY A 37 -21.20 -22.18 28.78
CA GLY A 37 -20.14 -23.18 28.91
C GLY A 37 -20.50 -24.57 28.36
N TYR A 38 -21.78 -24.81 28.01
CA TYR A 38 -22.27 -26.07 27.43
C TYR A 38 -22.77 -25.90 25.99
N LEU A 39 -22.74 -24.68 25.45
CA LEU A 39 -23.06 -24.39 24.06
C LEU A 39 -21.87 -24.64 23.15
N LEU A 40 -22.13 -24.88 21.87
CA LEU A 40 -21.08 -24.98 20.86
C LEU A 40 -20.23 -23.70 20.82
N ASP A 41 -18.94 -23.84 21.10
CA ASP A 41 -17.96 -22.76 21.05
C ASP A 41 -17.00 -22.97 19.86
N LYS A 42 -17.47 -22.61 18.66
CA LYS A 42 -16.69 -22.61 17.41
C LYS A 42 -16.68 -21.22 16.82
N ALA A 43 -15.50 -20.73 16.44
CA ALA A 43 -15.35 -19.42 15.80
C ALA A 43 -16.24 -19.31 14.55
N ARG A 44 -16.93 -18.18 14.36
CA ARG A 44 -17.84 -17.92 13.22
C ARG A 44 -19.07 -18.84 13.12
N VAL A 45 -19.29 -19.76 14.06
CA VAL A 45 -20.52 -20.55 14.14
C VAL A 45 -21.43 -19.95 15.22
N LYS A 46 -22.70 -19.75 14.89
CA LYS A 46 -23.68 -19.30 15.88
C LYS A 46 -24.22 -20.52 16.63
N PRO A 47 -24.24 -20.52 17.97
CA PRO A 47 -24.79 -21.63 18.75
C PRO A 47 -26.32 -21.70 18.71
N ILE A 48 -26.99 -20.74 18.05
CA ILE A 48 -28.44 -20.73 17.89
C ILE A 48 -28.76 -20.60 16.40
N THR A 49 -29.55 -21.54 15.88
CA THR A 49 -29.92 -21.61 14.46
C THR A 49 -31.42 -21.84 14.28
N GLU A 50 -31.90 -21.67 13.07
CA GLU A 50 -33.31 -21.87 12.74
C GLU A 50 -33.67 -23.35 12.77
N ASP A 51 -34.87 -23.66 13.29
CA ASP A 51 -35.44 -24.99 13.17
C ASP A 51 -36.18 -25.09 11.82
N PRO A 52 -35.72 -25.93 10.88
CA PRO A 52 -36.32 -26.05 9.55
C PRO A 52 -37.75 -26.60 9.61
N THR A 53 -38.16 -27.20 10.73
CA THR A 53 -39.50 -27.78 10.92
C THR A 53 -40.49 -26.80 11.54
N SER A 54 -40.03 -25.69 12.11
CA SER A 54 -40.90 -24.76 12.85
C SER A 54 -40.30 -23.35 12.96
N GLU A 55 -41.03 -22.35 12.45
CA GLU A 55 -40.64 -20.94 12.60
C GLU A 55 -40.69 -20.42 14.05
N LYS A 56 -41.47 -21.08 14.90
CA LYS A 56 -41.65 -20.73 16.32
C LYS A 56 -40.50 -21.20 17.19
N ASN A 57 -39.74 -22.18 16.72
CA ASN A 57 -38.65 -22.78 17.47
C ASN A 57 -37.28 -22.39 16.90
N ARG A 58 -36.25 -22.65 17.69
CA ARG A 58 -34.85 -22.56 17.28
C ARG A 58 -34.10 -23.75 17.85
N PHE A 59 -32.99 -24.10 17.20
CA PHE A 59 -32.02 -25.03 17.76
C PHE A 59 -30.98 -24.28 18.56
N VAL A 60 -30.77 -24.69 19.80
CA VAL A 60 -29.63 -24.30 20.62
C VAL A 60 -28.63 -25.45 20.61
N ILE A 61 -27.53 -25.25 19.90
CA ILE A 61 -26.53 -26.28 19.61
C ILE A 61 -25.61 -26.45 20.82
N LEU A 62 -25.48 -27.69 21.29
CA LEU A 62 -24.65 -28.04 22.42
C LEU A 62 -23.19 -28.24 22.02
N SER A 63 -22.30 -28.16 23.00
CA SER A 63 -20.86 -28.40 22.87
C SER A 63 -20.56 -29.82 22.37
N GLU A 64 -19.43 -30.00 21.68
CA GLU A 64 -18.88 -31.32 21.28
C GLU A 64 -18.64 -32.25 22.48
N SER A 65 -18.57 -31.70 23.70
CA SER A 65 -18.43 -32.46 24.94
C SER A 65 -19.72 -33.15 25.40
N ILE A 66 -20.87 -32.77 24.87
CA ILE A 66 -22.17 -33.39 25.21
C ILE A 66 -22.45 -34.47 24.16
N GLN A 67 -22.32 -35.73 24.53
CA GLN A 67 -22.44 -36.86 23.59
C GLN A 67 -23.72 -37.65 23.79
N ASN A 68 -24.37 -37.53 24.96
CA ASN A 68 -25.55 -38.30 25.28
C ASN A 68 -26.84 -37.47 25.19
N PRO A 69 -27.94 -38.03 24.64
CA PRO A 69 -29.22 -37.34 24.53
C PRO A 69 -29.90 -37.09 25.88
N ASP A 70 -29.47 -37.78 26.94
CA ASP A 70 -29.95 -37.59 28.30
C ASP A 70 -29.31 -36.37 29.02
N LEU A 71 -28.35 -35.71 28.36
CA LEU A 71 -27.62 -34.54 28.88
C LEU A 71 -26.86 -34.82 30.19
N SER A 72 -26.45 -36.07 30.43
CA SER A 72 -25.74 -36.50 31.64
C SER A 72 -24.43 -35.76 31.91
N GLU A 73 -23.83 -35.13 30.91
CA GLU A 73 -22.61 -34.32 31.06
C GLU A 73 -22.89 -32.89 31.57
N ILE A 74 -24.16 -32.48 31.67
CA ILE A 74 -24.59 -31.19 32.22
C ILE A 74 -25.00 -31.39 33.69
N PRO A 75 -24.50 -30.58 34.64
CA PRO A 75 -24.89 -30.70 36.05
C PRO A 75 -26.40 -30.54 36.27
N ASP A 76 -26.96 -31.34 37.19
CA ASP A 76 -28.39 -31.35 37.52
C ASP A 76 -28.94 -29.95 37.82
N GLN A 77 -28.16 -29.11 38.52
CA GLN A 77 -28.52 -27.72 38.85
C GLN A 77 -28.83 -26.88 37.59
N VAL A 78 -28.08 -27.11 36.51
CA VAL A 78 -28.26 -26.40 35.23
C VAL A 78 -29.46 -26.99 34.48
N LEU A 79 -29.62 -28.32 34.51
CA LEU A 79 -30.76 -29.00 33.89
C LEU A 79 -32.09 -28.63 34.55
N ASP A 80 -32.12 -28.49 35.86
CA ASP A 80 -33.32 -28.10 36.60
C ASP A 80 -33.72 -26.65 36.28
N ALA A 81 -32.75 -25.72 36.28
CA ALA A 81 -32.98 -24.35 35.84
C ALA A 81 -33.45 -24.26 34.38
N LEU A 82 -32.98 -25.17 33.52
CA LEU A 82 -33.41 -25.23 32.12
C LEU A 82 -34.86 -25.71 31.99
N LYS A 83 -35.27 -26.74 32.77
CA LYS A 83 -36.64 -27.28 32.79
C LYS A 83 -37.65 -26.28 33.34
N GLU A 84 -37.24 -25.41 34.27
CA GLU A 84 -38.09 -24.31 34.78
C GLU A 84 -38.45 -23.28 33.69
N LEU A 85 -37.58 -23.11 32.67
CA LEU A 85 -37.81 -22.13 31.60
C LEU A 85 -38.75 -22.65 30.52
N CYS A 86 -38.59 -23.90 30.09
CA CYS A 86 -39.41 -24.51 29.05
C CYS A 86 -39.30 -26.03 29.02
N ASN A 87 -40.25 -26.66 28.33
CA ASN A 87 -40.09 -28.04 27.90
C ASN A 87 -38.97 -28.13 26.86
N ILE A 88 -38.04 -29.06 27.06
CA ILE A 88 -36.86 -29.22 26.22
C ILE A 88 -37.01 -30.50 25.42
N GLU A 89 -36.83 -30.40 24.11
CA GLU A 89 -36.68 -31.56 23.24
C GLU A 89 -35.23 -31.62 22.75
N VAL A 90 -34.53 -32.71 23.07
CA VAL A 90 -33.16 -32.96 22.60
C VAL A 90 -33.24 -33.66 21.25
N VAL A 91 -32.60 -33.08 20.23
CA VAL A 91 -32.63 -33.59 18.86
C VAL A 91 -31.22 -33.75 18.31
N PRO A 92 -30.96 -34.76 17.46
CA PRO A 92 -29.68 -34.88 16.78
C PRO A 92 -29.49 -33.70 15.81
N TYR A 93 -28.28 -33.17 15.74
CA TYR A 93 -27.92 -32.03 14.91
C TYR A 93 -26.60 -32.28 14.18
N SER A 94 -26.60 -32.12 12.86
CA SER A 94 -25.41 -32.28 12.03
C SER A 94 -24.90 -30.92 11.57
N LEU A 95 -23.66 -30.58 11.94
CA LEU A 95 -23.00 -29.35 11.52
C LEU A 95 -21.87 -29.66 10.54
N THR A 96 -21.98 -29.21 9.29
CA THR A 96 -20.92 -29.36 8.30
C THR A 96 -20.11 -28.07 8.20
N LEU A 97 -18.81 -28.17 8.51
CA LEU A 97 -17.81 -27.13 8.36
C LEU A 97 -17.08 -27.34 7.03
N GLY A 98 -17.39 -26.51 6.03
CA GLY A 98 -16.78 -26.61 4.69
C GLY A 98 -15.58 -25.68 4.51
N TYR A 99 -15.10 -25.58 3.26
CA TYR A 99 -13.98 -24.72 2.88
C TYR A 99 -14.10 -23.30 3.46
N SER A 100 -15.25 -22.64 3.33
CA SER A 100 -15.49 -21.27 3.80
C SER A 100 -15.26 -21.06 5.31
N TYR A 101 -15.38 -22.11 6.13
CA TYR A 101 -15.12 -22.04 7.56
C TYR A 101 -13.61 -21.97 7.87
N TRP A 102 -12.77 -22.65 7.09
CA TRP A 102 -11.34 -22.76 7.37
C TRP A 102 -10.53 -21.57 6.85
N GLY A 103 -9.52 -21.16 7.63
CA GLY A 103 -8.55 -20.14 7.22
C GLY A 103 -7.54 -20.67 6.21
N ALA A 104 -6.84 -19.77 5.51
CA ALA A 104 -5.86 -20.12 4.49
C ALA A 104 -4.78 -21.09 5.01
N ASP A 105 -4.21 -20.81 6.19
CA ASP A 105 -3.19 -21.64 6.83
C ASP A 105 -3.65 -23.11 7.01
N HIS A 106 -4.89 -23.31 7.49
CA HIS A 106 -5.43 -24.65 7.69
C HIS A 106 -5.59 -25.41 6.36
N ILE A 107 -6.12 -24.73 5.34
CA ILE A 107 -6.29 -25.29 4.00
C ILE A 107 -4.93 -25.64 3.39
N LEU A 108 -3.99 -24.72 3.40
CA LEU A 108 -2.67 -24.91 2.78
C LEU A 108 -1.86 -26.02 3.46
N LYS A 109 -1.95 -26.15 4.79
CA LYS A 109 -1.30 -27.25 5.53
C LYS A 109 -1.78 -28.64 5.13
N GLN A 110 -3.03 -28.78 4.67
CA GLN A 110 -3.56 -30.05 4.20
C GLN A 110 -3.22 -30.35 2.74
N ILE A 111 -2.95 -29.32 1.95
CA ILE A 111 -2.62 -29.44 0.52
C ILE A 111 -1.12 -29.66 0.31
N LEU A 112 -0.30 -28.89 1.03
CA LEU A 112 1.15 -28.90 0.86
C LEU A 112 1.76 -30.15 1.51
N PRO A 113 2.79 -30.75 0.90
CA PRO A 113 3.44 -31.94 1.44
C PRO A 113 4.17 -31.63 2.75
N HIS A 114 4.35 -32.66 3.59
CA HIS A 114 5.11 -32.53 4.83
C HIS A 114 6.54 -32.03 4.55
N GLY A 115 6.92 -30.94 5.20
CA GLY A 115 8.24 -30.31 5.05
C GLY A 115 8.26 -29.03 4.22
N VAL A 116 7.21 -28.76 3.43
CA VAL A 116 7.06 -27.46 2.75
C VAL A 116 6.48 -26.45 3.75
N GLU A 117 7.20 -25.35 3.96
CA GLU A 117 6.73 -24.27 4.83
C GLU A 117 5.55 -23.55 4.17
N VAL A 118 4.42 -23.49 4.88
CA VAL A 118 3.23 -22.79 4.41
C VAL A 118 3.49 -21.28 4.47
N PRO A 119 3.19 -20.51 3.40
CA PRO A 119 3.29 -19.06 3.44
C PRO A 119 2.44 -18.49 4.58
N SER A 120 3.10 -18.07 5.66
CA SER A 120 2.44 -17.53 6.85
C SER A 120 1.93 -16.11 6.64
N SER A 121 2.52 -15.38 5.68
CA SER A 121 2.15 -14.01 5.36
C SER A 121 2.45 -13.68 3.89
N PHE A 122 1.76 -12.66 3.39
CA PHE A 122 1.98 -12.07 2.07
C PHE A 122 1.93 -10.55 2.18
N GLU A 123 2.55 -9.85 1.24
CA GLU A 123 2.48 -8.40 1.20
C GLU A 123 1.18 -7.96 0.51
N THR A 124 0.47 -6.99 1.10
CA THR A 124 -0.72 -6.40 0.48
C THR A 124 -0.40 -5.00 -0.04
N ILE A 125 -0.69 -4.76 -1.31
CA ILE A 125 -0.56 -3.46 -1.97
C ILE A 125 -1.94 -3.07 -2.51
N GLY A 126 -2.73 -2.43 -1.64
CA GLY A 126 -4.14 -2.14 -1.89
C GLY A 126 -4.93 -3.44 -2.11
N HIS A 127 -5.37 -3.68 -3.34
CA HIS A 127 -6.12 -4.90 -3.70
C HIS A 127 -5.24 -6.05 -4.23
N ILE A 128 -3.93 -5.84 -4.34
CA ILE A 128 -2.97 -6.82 -4.85
C ILE A 128 -2.33 -7.56 -3.68
N ALA A 129 -2.28 -8.89 -3.74
CA ALA A 129 -1.50 -9.72 -2.84
C ALA A 129 -0.23 -10.19 -3.56
N HIS A 130 0.94 -9.88 -2.99
CA HIS A 130 2.22 -10.32 -3.50
C HIS A 130 2.74 -11.49 -2.64
N LEU A 131 2.83 -12.66 -3.27
CA LEU A 131 3.37 -13.88 -2.68
C LEU A 131 4.87 -13.98 -2.93
N ASN A 132 5.59 -14.55 -1.95
CA ASN A 132 6.98 -14.94 -2.10
C ASN A 132 7.05 -16.46 -2.24
N ILE A 133 6.95 -16.96 -3.46
CA ILE A 133 6.97 -18.40 -3.74
C ILE A 133 8.41 -18.86 -3.93
N THR A 134 8.86 -19.77 -3.07
CA THR A 134 10.17 -20.43 -3.14
C THR A 134 10.12 -21.60 -4.11
N ASP A 135 11.29 -22.11 -4.50
CA ASP A 135 11.41 -23.21 -5.47
C ASP A 135 10.61 -24.46 -5.03
N ASP A 136 10.60 -24.79 -3.75
CA ASP A 136 9.84 -25.92 -3.19
C ASP A 136 8.32 -25.72 -3.28
N MET A 137 7.85 -24.47 -3.35
CA MET A 137 6.44 -24.12 -3.45
C MET A 137 5.98 -23.91 -4.90
N LEU A 138 6.89 -23.77 -5.87
CA LEU A 138 6.56 -23.55 -7.28
C LEU A 138 5.56 -24.55 -7.85
N PRO A 139 5.64 -25.88 -7.55
CA PRO A 139 4.67 -26.85 -8.04
C PRO A 139 3.23 -26.61 -7.54
N TYR A 140 3.07 -25.85 -6.45
CA TYR A 140 1.80 -25.58 -5.77
C TYR A 140 1.32 -24.14 -5.94
N LYS A 141 2.04 -23.32 -6.73
CA LYS A 141 1.81 -21.87 -6.80
C LYS A 141 0.38 -21.47 -7.11
N ASP A 142 -0.27 -22.17 -8.03
CA ASP A 142 -1.62 -21.85 -8.49
C ASP A 142 -2.65 -22.14 -7.40
N VAL A 143 -2.49 -23.26 -6.69
CA VAL A 143 -3.38 -23.63 -5.57
C VAL A 143 -3.16 -22.71 -4.38
N ILE A 144 -1.91 -22.39 -4.05
CA ILE A 144 -1.59 -21.39 -3.01
C ILE A 144 -2.27 -20.07 -3.34
N ALA A 145 -2.08 -19.57 -4.56
CA ALA A 145 -2.65 -18.31 -5.00
C ALA A 145 -4.18 -18.30 -4.96
N LYS A 146 -4.83 -19.39 -5.41
CA LYS A 146 -6.28 -19.55 -5.33
C LYS A 146 -6.78 -19.48 -3.90
N VAL A 147 -6.15 -20.18 -2.97
CA VAL A 147 -6.53 -20.14 -1.55
C VAL A 147 -6.37 -18.74 -0.96
N ILE A 148 -5.26 -18.07 -1.21
CA ILE A 148 -5.05 -16.69 -0.72
C ILE A 148 -6.10 -15.74 -1.33
N TYR A 149 -6.40 -15.88 -2.61
CA TYR A 149 -7.44 -15.08 -3.27
C TYR A 149 -8.81 -15.28 -2.62
N ASP A 150 -9.27 -16.53 -2.48
CA ASP A 150 -10.59 -16.86 -1.96
C ASP A 150 -10.76 -16.39 -0.50
N LYS A 151 -9.75 -16.63 0.34
CA LYS A 151 -9.80 -16.32 1.78
C LYS A 151 -9.69 -14.83 2.09
N ASN A 152 -9.38 -14.00 1.10
CA ASN A 152 -9.21 -12.56 1.26
C ASN A 152 -10.18 -11.72 0.41
N GLN A 153 -11.21 -12.35 -0.17
CA GLN A 153 -12.28 -11.62 -0.85
C GLN A 153 -13.15 -10.79 0.12
N PRO A 154 -13.71 -9.66 -0.32
CA PRO A 154 -13.55 -9.02 -1.65
C PRO A 154 -12.33 -8.07 -1.73
N ARG A 155 -11.49 -8.04 -0.69
CA ARG A 155 -10.38 -7.06 -0.56
C ARG A 155 -9.29 -7.30 -1.58
N ILE A 156 -8.87 -8.56 -1.74
CA ILE A 156 -7.85 -8.95 -2.72
C ILE A 156 -8.56 -9.32 -4.03
N LYS A 157 -8.08 -8.75 -5.15
CA LYS A 157 -8.61 -9.01 -6.50
C LYS A 157 -7.56 -9.54 -7.48
N THR A 158 -6.29 -9.50 -7.09
CA THR A 158 -5.16 -9.95 -7.90
C THR A 158 -4.11 -10.53 -6.98
N VAL A 159 -3.59 -11.71 -7.29
CA VAL A 159 -2.48 -12.34 -6.58
C VAL A 159 -1.33 -12.51 -7.57
N VAL A 160 -0.16 -12.02 -7.18
CA VAL A 160 1.05 -12.04 -8.01
C VAL A 160 2.19 -12.72 -7.30
N ASN A 161 3.13 -13.24 -8.09
CA ASN A 161 4.42 -13.71 -7.62
C ASN A 161 5.54 -12.95 -8.35
N LYS A 162 6.65 -12.71 -7.65
CA LYS A 162 7.83 -12.10 -8.24
C LYS A 162 8.57 -13.13 -9.10
N VAL A 163 8.98 -12.72 -10.30
CA VAL A 163 9.74 -13.56 -11.23
C VAL A 163 11.14 -12.99 -11.44
N GLY A 164 12.16 -13.83 -11.27
CA GLY A 164 13.54 -13.50 -11.54
C GLY A 164 14.19 -12.53 -10.55
N THR A 165 15.42 -12.13 -10.86
CA THR A 165 16.18 -11.13 -10.10
C THR A 165 15.91 -9.73 -10.65
N ILE A 166 15.95 -8.72 -9.76
CA ILE A 166 15.79 -7.32 -10.15
C ILE A 166 17.12 -6.87 -10.77
N THR A 167 17.13 -6.66 -12.08
CA THR A 167 18.33 -6.24 -12.82
C THR A 167 18.20 -4.88 -13.49
N ASN A 168 17.00 -4.27 -13.48
CA ASN A 168 16.76 -2.97 -14.08
C ASN A 168 17.17 -1.80 -13.17
N GLU A 169 17.49 -0.66 -13.78
CA GLU A 169 17.89 0.56 -13.07
C GLU A 169 16.78 1.14 -12.19
N PHE A 170 15.52 0.93 -12.56
CA PHE A 170 14.33 1.39 -11.82
C PHE A 170 13.96 0.51 -10.63
N ARG A 171 14.63 -0.64 -10.48
CA ARG A 171 14.40 -1.64 -9.42
C ARG A 171 12.97 -2.18 -9.33
N VAL A 172 12.25 -2.15 -10.45
CA VAL A 172 10.88 -2.65 -10.55
C VAL A 172 10.94 -4.15 -10.83
N PRO A 173 10.40 -5.01 -9.94
CA PRO A 173 10.37 -6.46 -10.19
C PRO A 173 9.42 -6.80 -11.33
N ASN A 174 9.71 -7.91 -12.03
CA ASN A 174 8.73 -8.52 -12.91
C ASN A 174 7.78 -9.40 -12.09
N PHE A 175 6.50 -9.35 -12.43
CA PHE A 175 5.47 -10.12 -11.75
C PHE A 175 4.77 -11.07 -12.72
N GLU A 176 4.44 -12.26 -12.24
CA GLU A 176 3.43 -13.12 -12.86
C GLU A 176 2.12 -12.99 -12.09
N VAL A 177 1.00 -12.82 -12.80
CA VAL A 177 -0.34 -12.90 -12.20
C VAL A 177 -0.74 -14.36 -12.10
N LEU A 178 -0.96 -14.83 -10.86
CA LEU A 178 -1.33 -16.22 -10.59
C LEU A 178 -2.84 -16.40 -10.58
N VAL A 179 -3.59 -15.43 -10.03
CA VAL A 179 -5.06 -15.45 -10.04
C VAL A 179 -5.62 -14.04 -9.93
N GLY A 180 -6.82 -13.85 -10.48
CA GLY A 180 -7.53 -12.58 -10.47
C GLY A 180 -7.39 -11.81 -11.78
N LYS A 181 -7.65 -10.51 -11.74
CA LYS A 181 -7.52 -9.65 -12.91
C LYS A 181 -6.07 -9.19 -13.07
N ASP A 182 -5.61 -9.07 -14.30
CA ASP A 182 -4.34 -8.39 -14.62
C ASP A 182 -4.52 -6.87 -14.48
N ASP A 183 -4.67 -6.41 -13.24
CA ASP A 183 -4.82 -5.01 -12.84
C ASP A 183 -3.81 -4.72 -11.74
N MET A 184 -2.74 -4.03 -12.11
CA MET A 184 -1.64 -3.67 -11.22
C MET A 184 -1.76 -2.24 -10.68
N VAL A 185 -2.80 -1.49 -11.10
CA VAL A 185 -3.06 -0.12 -10.65
C VAL A 185 -3.87 -0.13 -9.37
N THR A 186 -3.28 0.34 -8.28
CA THR A 186 -3.86 0.21 -6.94
C THR A 186 -3.69 1.49 -6.13
N GLU A 187 -4.43 1.56 -5.02
CA GLU A 187 -4.31 2.65 -4.04
C GLU A 187 -3.97 2.07 -2.66
N VAL A 188 -2.99 2.67 -2.00
CA VAL A 188 -2.53 2.31 -0.66
C VAL A 188 -2.70 3.52 0.25
N LYS A 189 -3.24 3.31 1.46
CA LYS A 189 -3.33 4.36 2.47
C LYS A 189 -2.31 4.11 3.56
N GLN A 190 -1.39 5.04 3.77
CA GLN A 190 -0.37 4.99 4.83
C GLN A 190 -0.36 6.32 5.59
N TYR A 191 -0.47 6.26 6.92
CA TYR A 191 -0.49 7.43 7.82
C TYR A 191 -1.33 8.64 7.36
N GLY A 192 -2.49 8.39 6.75
CA GLY A 192 -3.39 9.45 6.30
C GLY A 192 -3.10 10.00 4.89
N ALA A 193 -1.99 9.60 4.26
CA ALA A 193 -1.72 9.82 2.85
C ALA A 193 -2.28 8.67 1.99
N ILE A 194 -2.71 8.99 0.77
CA ILE A 194 -3.19 8.03 -0.22
C ILE A 194 -2.21 7.99 -1.39
N PHE A 195 -1.71 6.81 -1.73
CA PHE A 195 -0.76 6.60 -2.81
C PHE A 195 -1.40 5.73 -3.88
N ARG A 196 -1.63 6.32 -5.04
CA ARG A 196 -1.93 5.60 -6.27
C ARG A 196 -0.64 5.21 -6.96
N LEU A 197 -0.57 3.98 -7.44
CA LEU A 197 0.59 3.45 -8.14
C LEU A 197 0.19 2.31 -9.07
N ASP A 198 1.02 2.04 -10.07
CA ASP A 198 1.02 0.79 -10.81
C ASP A 198 2.17 -0.07 -10.30
N TYR A 199 1.85 -1.17 -9.63
CA TYR A 199 2.84 -2.00 -8.95
C TYR A 199 3.80 -2.69 -9.93
N SER A 200 3.43 -2.79 -11.21
CA SER A 200 4.30 -3.31 -12.27
C SER A 200 5.28 -2.29 -12.84
N LEU A 201 5.12 -1.00 -12.53
CA LEU A 201 5.91 0.09 -13.12
C LEU A 201 6.78 0.85 -12.10
N VAL A 202 6.53 0.67 -10.80
CA VAL A 202 7.24 1.41 -9.74
C VAL A 202 7.66 0.50 -8.60
N TYR A 203 8.74 0.86 -7.92
CA TYR A 203 9.12 0.20 -6.68
C TYR A 203 8.20 0.65 -5.54
N TRP A 204 7.64 -0.32 -4.80
CA TRP A 204 6.88 -0.07 -3.59
C TRP A 204 7.10 -1.19 -2.57
N ASN A 205 7.17 -0.83 -1.29
CA ASN A 205 7.27 -1.78 -0.18
C ASN A 205 6.47 -1.25 1.02
N SER A 206 5.34 -1.89 1.28
CA SER A 206 4.43 -1.53 2.37
C SER A 206 5.05 -1.74 3.75
N ARG A 207 6.09 -2.58 3.88
CA ARG A 207 6.75 -2.87 5.18
C ARG A 207 7.60 -1.70 5.70
N LEU A 208 8.02 -0.81 4.80
CA LEU A 208 8.82 0.37 5.15
C LEU A 208 7.99 1.52 5.74
N GLU A 209 6.67 1.36 5.82
CA GLU A 209 5.73 2.36 6.33
C GLU A 209 6.20 2.99 7.66
N HIS A 210 6.48 2.16 8.67
CA HIS A 210 6.91 2.62 10.00
C HIS A 210 8.21 3.43 9.95
N GLU A 211 9.15 3.03 9.09
CA GLU A 211 10.41 3.74 8.93
C GLU A 211 10.19 5.09 8.22
N HIS A 212 9.30 5.12 7.23
CA HIS A 212 8.93 6.36 6.55
C HIS A 212 8.38 7.40 7.53
N ILE A 213 7.42 7.03 8.37
CA ILE A 213 6.83 7.98 9.32
C ILE A 213 7.81 8.37 10.43
N ARG A 214 8.70 7.45 10.84
CA ARG A 214 9.72 7.75 11.84
C ARG A 214 10.60 8.91 11.38
N LEU A 215 11.06 8.88 10.13
CA LEU A 215 11.85 9.98 9.56
C LEU A 215 11.01 11.24 9.35
N VAL A 216 9.82 11.12 8.73
CA VAL A 216 8.93 12.26 8.51
C VAL A 216 8.52 12.95 9.82
N SER A 217 8.46 12.23 10.94
CA SER A 217 8.12 12.80 12.25
C SER A 217 9.13 13.85 12.73
N GLN A 218 10.38 13.78 12.27
CA GLN A 218 11.46 14.68 12.67
C GLN A 218 11.39 16.05 11.97
N PHE A 219 10.78 16.12 10.78
CA PHE A 219 10.66 17.35 10.01
C PHE A 219 9.70 18.35 10.66
N GLN A 220 10.01 19.63 10.53
CA GLN A 220 9.19 20.75 11.01
C GLN A 220 8.48 21.45 9.85
N THR A 221 7.37 22.12 10.15
CA THR A 221 6.67 22.95 9.18
C THR A 221 7.59 24.04 8.66
N GLY A 222 7.66 24.20 7.34
CA GLY A 222 8.56 25.15 6.68
C GLY A 222 9.91 24.56 6.27
N ASP A 223 10.30 23.37 6.74
CA ASP A 223 11.55 22.72 6.32
C ASP A 223 11.59 22.52 4.79
N ILE A 224 12.77 22.70 4.21
CA ILE A 224 13.08 22.38 2.81
C ILE A 224 13.69 20.97 2.75
N ILE A 225 12.97 20.06 2.12
CA ILE A 225 13.35 18.65 2.00
C ILE A 225 13.80 18.37 0.57
N CYS A 226 14.96 17.73 0.42
CA CYS A 226 15.44 17.19 -0.84
C CYS A 226 15.35 15.66 -0.83
N ASP A 227 14.40 15.10 -1.58
CA ASP A 227 14.20 13.66 -1.69
C ASP A 227 14.78 13.17 -3.03
N MET A 228 15.96 12.54 -2.98
CA MET A 228 16.74 12.22 -4.18
C MET A 228 16.21 11.00 -4.96
N PHE A 229 15.47 10.12 -4.28
CA PHE A 229 14.95 8.85 -4.78
C PHE A 229 13.51 8.66 -4.29
N ALA A 230 12.68 9.63 -4.65
CA ALA A 230 11.35 9.82 -4.09
C ALA A 230 10.37 8.70 -4.45
N GLY A 231 10.61 7.92 -5.50
CA GLY A 231 9.65 6.96 -6.02
C GLY A 231 8.28 7.62 -6.27
N VAL A 232 7.22 7.03 -5.71
CA VAL A 232 5.86 7.60 -5.75
C VAL A 232 5.54 8.58 -4.61
N GLY A 233 6.56 8.90 -3.79
CA GLY A 233 6.53 9.91 -2.74
C GLY A 233 6.20 9.47 -1.30
N PRO A 234 6.58 8.27 -0.81
CA PRO A 234 6.23 7.84 0.54
C PRO A 234 6.82 8.74 1.65
N PHE A 235 7.92 9.46 1.39
CA PHE A 235 8.44 10.51 2.27
C PHE A 235 7.94 11.90 1.85
N SER A 236 8.01 12.19 0.56
CA SER A 236 7.69 13.49 -0.03
C SER A 236 6.25 13.94 0.26
N ILE A 237 5.26 13.05 0.10
CA ILE A 237 3.85 13.40 0.31
C ILE A 237 3.54 13.68 1.78
N PRO A 238 3.91 12.81 2.75
CA PRO A 238 3.67 13.10 4.16
C PRO A 238 4.44 14.32 4.68
N ALA A 239 5.68 14.55 4.19
CA ALA A 239 6.43 15.76 4.54
C ALA A 239 5.71 17.03 4.06
N ALA A 240 5.23 17.05 2.81
CA ALA A 240 4.46 18.16 2.29
C ALA A 240 3.13 18.38 3.04
N GLN A 241 2.47 17.30 3.50
CA GLN A 241 1.27 17.40 4.37
C GLN A 241 1.57 18.05 5.73
N LYS A 242 2.81 17.95 6.25
CA LYS A 242 3.26 18.69 7.45
C LYS A 242 3.60 20.16 7.16
N GLY A 243 3.49 20.60 5.91
CA GLY A 243 3.79 21.96 5.47
C GLY A 243 5.27 22.20 5.16
N CYS A 244 6.04 21.15 4.87
CA CYS A 244 7.39 21.28 4.32
C CYS A 244 7.34 21.61 2.82
N VAL A 245 8.41 22.21 2.29
CA VAL A 245 8.65 22.33 0.86
C VAL A 245 9.52 21.16 0.42
N VAL A 246 9.10 20.43 -0.61
CA VAL A 246 9.79 19.20 -1.02
C VAL A 246 10.24 19.29 -2.47
N TYR A 247 11.55 19.18 -2.68
CA TYR A 247 12.15 18.93 -4.00
C TYR A 247 12.38 17.43 -4.14
N ALA A 248 11.56 16.78 -4.95
CA ALA A 248 11.48 15.34 -5.05
C ALA A 248 11.91 14.86 -6.43
N ASN A 249 12.89 13.97 -6.48
CA ASN A 249 13.45 13.44 -7.72
C ASN A 249 13.34 11.92 -7.74
N ASP A 250 13.10 11.34 -8.92
CA ASP A 250 13.33 9.93 -9.15
C ASP A 250 13.81 9.70 -10.59
N LEU A 251 14.63 8.67 -10.80
CA LEU A 251 15.11 8.31 -12.13
C LEU A 251 13.99 7.67 -12.97
N ASN A 252 13.07 6.95 -12.35
CA ASN A 252 11.98 6.26 -13.03
C ASN A 252 10.86 7.26 -13.41
N PRO A 253 10.59 7.47 -14.72
CA PRO A 253 9.55 8.40 -15.17
C PRO A 253 8.13 8.02 -14.69
N ASP A 254 7.82 6.72 -14.56
CA ASP A 254 6.54 6.25 -14.03
C ASP A 254 6.38 6.60 -12.54
N SER A 255 7.47 6.51 -11.77
CA SER A 255 7.49 6.91 -10.36
C SER A 255 7.21 8.39 -10.22
N VAL A 256 7.87 9.24 -11.02
CA VAL A 256 7.63 10.70 -11.03
C VAL A 256 6.21 11.04 -11.50
N ARG A 257 5.67 10.31 -12.48
CA ARG A 257 4.26 10.46 -12.88
C ARG A 257 3.33 10.20 -11.70
N TYR A 258 3.53 9.09 -10.98
CA TYR A 258 2.71 8.75 -9.81
C TYR A 258 2.94 9.69 -8.63
N LEU A 259 4.15 10.18 -8.39
CA LEU A 259 4.43 11.23 -7.41
C LEU A 259 3.57 12.48 -7.66
N ARG A 260 3.49 12.95 -8.91
CA ARG A 260 2.64 14.10 -9.28
C ARG A 260 1.15 13.80 -9.09
N ILE A 261 0.71 12.59 -9.43
CA ILE A 261 -0.67 12.15 -9.18
C ILE A 261 -0.95 12.15 -7.68
N ASN A 262 -0.05 11.61 -6.88
CA ASN A 262 -0.19 11.49 -5.43
C ASN A 262 -0.15 12.85 -4.74
N ALA A 263 0.66 13.79 -5.22
CA ALA A 263 0.64 15.17 -4.72
C ALA A 263 -0.75 15.80 -4.90
N LYS A 264 -1.38 15.62 -6.06
CA LYS A 264 -2.75 16.09 -6.33
C LYS A 264 -3.80 15.37 -5.49
N ILE A 265 -3.72 14.04 -5.38
CA ILE A 265 -4.66 13.24 -4.55
C ILE A 265 -4.65 13.73 -3.10
N ASN A 266 -3.47 14.04 -2.59
CA ASN A 266 -3.26 14.49 -1.21
C ASN A 266 -3.36 16.01 -1.03
N LYS A 267 -3.59 16.77 -2.11
CA LYS A 267 -3.76 18.24 -2.11
C LYS A 267 -2.52 18.98 -1.59
N VAL A 268 -1.35 18.53 -2.02
CA VAL A 268 -0.03 19.09 -1.65
C VAL A 268 0.83 19.42 -2.87
N GLU A 269 0.22 19.49 -4.05
CA GLU A 269 0.90 19.79 -5.32
C GLU A 269 1.66 21.12 -5.32
N ASP A 270 1.23 22.09 -4.51
CA ASP A 270 1.90 23.39 -4.37
C ASP A 270 3.20 23.31 -3.55
N CYS A 271 3.39 22.22 -2.79
CA CYS A 271 4.55 22.02 -1.91
C CYS A 271 5.54 20.97 -2.44
N VAL A 272 5.22 20.27 -3.53
CA VAL A 272 6.03 19.17 -4.08
C VAL A 272 6.50 19.50 -5.49
N PHE A 273 7.79 19.75 -5.63
CA PHE A 273 8.47 20.01 -6.91
C PHE A 273 9.10 18.72 -7.42
N ALA A 274 8.47 18.11 -8.44
CA ALA A 274 8.83 16.77 -8.93
C ALA A 274 9.74 16.79 -10.17
N TYR A 275 10.91 16.16 -10.06
CA TYR A 275 11.96 16.06 -11.09
C TYR A 275 12.16 14.61 -11.54
N ASN A 276 12.59 14.42 -12.79
CA ASN A 276 12.93 13.12 -13.35
C ASN A 276 14.34 13.15 -13.93
N LEU A 277 15.35 12.95 -13.07
CA LEU A 277 16.76 13.05 -13.42
C LEU A 277 17.56 11.97 -12.67
N ASP A 278 18.77 11.69 -13.18
CA ASP A 278 19.81 11.05 -12.34
C ASP A 278 20.02 11.89 -11.08
N ALA A 279 20.07 11.25 -9.91
CA ALA A 279 20.11 11.95 -8.64
C ALA A 279 21.31 12.89 -8.49
N ARG A 280 22.45 12.60 -9.14
CA ARG A 280 23.62 13.49 -9.14
C ARG A 280 23.38 14.71 -10.03
N ALA A 281 22.76 14.51 -11.19
CA ALA A 281 22.37 15.62 -12.06
C ALA A 281 21.33 16.53 -11.38
N PHE A 282 20.35 15.93 -10.71
CA PHE A 282 19.35 16.64 -9.91
C PHE A 282 19.98 17.54 -8.85
N VAL A 283 20.87 17.00 -8.01
CA VAL A 283 21.51 17.79 -6.95
C VAL A 283 22.38 18.91 -7.53
N ARG A 284 23.13 18.66 -8.61
CA ARG A 284 23.91 19.72 -9.28
C ARG A 284 23.02 20.85 -9.79
N GLN A 285 21.88 20.51 -10.37
CA GLN A 285 20.91 21.50 -10.85
C GLN A 285 20.23 22.24 -9.68
N LEU A 286 19.93 21.53 -8.58
CA LEU A 286 19.29 22.14 -7.42
C LEU A 286 20.21 23.16 -6.73
N MET A 287 21.52 22.88 -6.74
CA MET A 287 22.55 23.73 -6.12
C MET A 287 23.14 24.78 -7.06
N SER A 288 22.78 24.79 -8.35
CA SER A 288 23.30 25.78 -9.29
C SER A 288 22.70 27.15 -9.03
N VAL A 289 23.56 28.15 -8.81
CA VAL A 289 23.15 29.55 -8.71
C VAL A 289 22.79 30.04 -10.12
N PRO A 290 21.60 30.64 -10.34
CA PRO A 290 21.25 31.23 -11.62
C PRO A 290 22.24 32.33 -12.02
N ASP A 291 22.65 32.37 -13.30
CA ASP A 291 23.62 33.33 -13.82
C ASP A 291 23.23 34.81 -13.57
N SER A 292 21.94 35.09 -13.33
CA SER A 292 21.42 36.42 -12.98
C SER A 292 21.87 36.95 -11.61
N GLU A 293 22.44 36.12 -10.74
CA GLU A 293 22.88 36.50 -9.38
C GLU A 293 24.41 36.47 -9.17
N ILE A 294 25.17 36.09 -10.21
CA ILE A 294 26.64 36.23 -10.20
C ILE A 294 26.96 37.72 -10.33
N LYS A 295 27.16 38.41 -9.20
CA LYS A 295 27.79 39.74 -9.21
C LYS A 295 29.20 39.58 -9.79
N PRO A 296 29.62 40.35 -10.80
CA PRO A 296 31.03 40.38 -11.18
C PRO A 296 31.79 40.97 -9.99
N GLU A 297 32.49 40.12 -9.25
CA GLU A 297 33.48 40.61 -8.28
C GLU A 297 34.53 41.40 -9.06
N SER A 298 34.72 42.64 -8.61
CA SER A 298 35.67 43.60 -9.13
C SER A 298 37.06 42.98 -9.28
N GLN A 299 37.48 42.77 -10.53
CA GLN A 299 38.89 42.69 -10.89
C GLN A 299 39.51 44.08 -10.72
N ASP A 300 39.84 44.43 -9.49
CA ASP A 300 40.79 45.50 -9.22
C ASP A 300 41.68 45.05 -8.07
N THR A 301 42.98 45.22 -8.26
CA THR A 301 44.11 44.83 -7.38
C THR A 301 44.55 43.37 -7.42
N VAL A 302 45.20 42.93 -8.51
CA VAL A 302 46.60 42.40 -8.51
C VAL A 302 47.11 42.39 -9.97
N LEU A 303 47.41 43.56 -10.53
CA LEU A 303 48.26 43.71 -11.73
C LEU A 303 49.25 44.85 -11.51
N LYS A 304 50.05 44.73 -10.45
CA LYS A 304 51.32 45.44 -10.29
C LYS A 304 52.26 44.57 -9.48
N GLU A 305 52.88 43.60 -10.14
CA GLU A 305 54.30 43.27 -9.98
C GLU A 305 54.68 42.18 -10.98
N CYS A 306 55.94 42.21 -11.41
CA CYS A 306 56.57 41.29 -12.37
C CYS A 306 56.35 41.58 -13.87
N GLN A 307 56.67 42.80 -14.29
CA GLN A 307 57.43 43.00 -15.54
C GLN A 307 58.90 43.22 -15.18
N THR A 308 59.69 42.14 -15.05
CA THR A 308 61.13 42.18 -15.41
C THR A 308 61.67 40.75 -15.52
N ASN A 309 62.21 40.43 -16.70
CA ASN A 309 63.18 39.35 -16.99
C ASN A 309 62.66 37.89 -16.84
N ASN A 310 62.66 37.02 -17.85
CA ASN A 310 63.72 36.74 -18.81
C ASN A 310 63.20 36.02 -20.07
N LEU A 311 63.87 36.31 -21.19
CA LEU A 311 63.88 35.56 -22.44
C LEU A 311 64.60 34.20 -22.26
N ILE A 312 64.18 33.16 -23.01
CA ILE A 312 64.97 32.41 -24.01
C ILE A 312 64.31 31.04 -24.36
N ALA A 313 64.07 30.87 -25.67
CA ALA A 313 64.19 29.69 -26.54
C ALA A 313 63.18 28.50 -26.51
N ASN A 314 62.39 28.38 -27.59
CA ASN A 314 62.50 27.42 -28.72
C ASN A 314 61.08 27.16 -29.31
N ARG A 315 60.75 27.57 -30.55
CA ARG A 315 60.93 26.87 -31.86
C ARG A 315 60.55 25.38 -31.78
N GLU A 316 59.74 24.76 -32.64
CA GLU A 316 59.27 24.98 -34.01
C GLU A 316 58.16 23.94 -34.30
N GLY A 317 57.30 24.14 -35.32
CA GLY A 317 56.51 23.02 -35.88
C GLY A 317 55.15 23.37 -36.49
N ARG A 318 55.15 23.80 -37.76
CA ARG A 318 53.99 23.91 -38.68
C ARG A 318 53.41 22.54 -39.06
N SER A 319 52.12 22.49 -39.44
CA SER A 319 51.61 22.08 -40.78
C SER A 319 50.16 21.57 -40.67
N GLU A 320 49.16 22.34 -41.13
CA GLU A 320 48.38 22.20 -42.39
C GLU A 320 47.34 21.06 -42.41
N HIS A 321 46.04 21.42 -42.41
CA HIS A 321 45.11 21.48 -43.57
C HIS A 321 44.38 20.16 -43.85
N GLY A 322 43.04 20.25 -43.93
CA GLY A 322 42.19 19.19 -44.44
C GLY A 322 40.70 19.47 -44.23
N LYS A 323 40.13 20.39 -45.02
CA LYS A 323 38.68 20.53 -45.19
C LYS A 323 38.12 19.33 -45.97
N LEU A 324 36.97 18.82 -45.57
CA LEU A 324 36.00 18.18 -46.47
C LEU A 324 34.58 18.47 -45.96
N ALA A 325 33.83 19.18 -46.79
CA ALA A 325 32.39 19.41 -46.66
C ALA A 325 31.67 18.36 -47.49
N VAL A 326 30.52 17.86 -47.03
CA VAL A 326 29.44 17.36 -47.89
C VAL A 326 28.09 17.62 -47.20
N ASP A 327 27.21 18.26 -47.97
CA ASP A 327 25.79 18.54 -47.73
C ASP A 327 24.92 17.27 -47.60
N ASN A 328 23.77 17.39 -46.92
CA ASN A 328 22.46 17.32 -47.59
C ASN A 328 21.24 17.45 -46.63
N LYS A 329 20.43 18.46 -46.96
CA LYS A 329 18.95 18.51 -47.09
C LYS A 329 18.01 18.14 -45.93
N GLU A 330 17.39 19.20 -45.41
CA GLU A 330 15.94 19.52 -45.36
C GLU A 330 14.90 18.38 -45.42
N ILE A 331 13.88 18.48 -44.54
CA ILE A 331 12.47 18.77 -44.89
C ILE A 331 11.73 19.28 -43.63
N LEU A 332 11.17 20.49 -43.74
CA LEU A 332 10.03 21.01 -42.98
C LEU A 332 8.75 20.55 -43.71
N ASP A 333 7.66 20.22 -43.01
CA ASP A 333 6.47 21.11 -43.00
C ASP A 333 5.30 20.63 -42.10
N ALA A 334 4.64 21.65 -41.55
CA ALA A 334 3.22 21.86 -41.26
C ALA A 334 2.34 20.85 -40.50
N GLY A 335 1.80 21.34 -39.38
CA GLY A 335 0.55 20.88 -38.80
C GLY A 335 -0.71 21.49 -39.42
N LYS A 336 -1.87 21.12 -38.88
CA LYS A 336 -3.11 21.91 -38.84
C LYS A 336 -4.09 21.34 -37.81
N ASN A 337 -4.56 22.22 -36.92
CA ASN A 337 -5.77 22.12 -36.09
C ASN A 337 -7.02 22.12 -36.96
N VAL A 338 -8.11 21.45 -36.51
CA VAL A 338 -9.50 21.93 -36.51
C VAL A 338 -10.27 21.27 -35.35
N GLN A 339 -11.28 21.97 -34.86
CA GLN A 339 -12.00 21.87 -33.60
C GLN A 339 -13.52 21.63 -33.82
N ASP A 340 -14.21 21.25 -32.72
CA ASP A 340 -15.65 21.32 -32.37
C ASP A 340 -16.63 20.20 -32.76
N HIS A 341 -17.33 19.66 -31.73
CA HIS A 341 -18.79 19.84 -31.54
C HIS A 341 -19.31 19.31 -30.18
N MET A 342 -20.28 20.05 -29.61
CA MET A 342 -21.11 19.79 -28.42
C MET A 342 -22.38 18.97 -28.73
N ASP A 343 -22.94 18.31 -27.70
CA ASP A 343 -24.37 18.26 -27.26
C ASP A 343 -24.63 16.95 -26.46
N ASP A 344 -25.68 16.76 -25.65
CA ASP A 344 -26.26 17.46 -24.49
C ASP A 344 -27.20 16.44 -23.77
N SER A 345 -27.51 16.69 -22.49
CA SER A 345 -28.74 16.30 -21.74
C SER A 345 -28.97 14.87 -21.18
N SER A 346 -29.13 14.74 -19.85
CA SER A 346 -30.44 14.83 -19.15
C SER A 346 -30.47 14.24 -17.71
N THR A 347 -30.81 15.12 -16.76
CA THR A 347 -31.83 15.04 -15.67
C THR A 347 -31.93 13.83 -14.72
N ILE A 348 -31.87 14.07 -13.40
CA ILE A 348 -32.98 13.87 -12.42
C ILE A 348 -32.59 14.50 -11.06
N ALA A 349 -33.49 15.36 -10.56
CA ALA A 349 -33.48 15.94 -9.22
C ALA A 349 -34.28 15.06 -8.24
N ASN A 350 -33.97 15.11 -6.94
CA ASN A 350 -35.00 15.02 -5.90
C ASN A 350 -34.54 15.56 -4.55
N ALA A 351 -35.50 16.16 -3.86
CA ALA A 351 -35.36 17.07 -2.72
C ALA A 351 -35.60 16.40 -1.34
N ALA A 352 -35.05 17.07 -0.32
CA ALA A 352 -35.58 17.32 1.04
C ALA A 352 -36.42 16.25 1.79
N ALA A 353 -36.05 15.94 3.04
CA ALA A 353 -36.79 16.41 4.22
C ALA A 353 -36.23 15.91 5.57
N LYS A 354 -36.20 16.86 6.52
CA LYS A 354 -36.05 16.77 7.99
C LYS A 354 -36.78 15.61 8.66
N ARG A 355 -36.17 15.08 9.73
CA ARG A 355 -36.86 14.93 11.03
C ARG A 355 -35.85 15.06 12.19
N ARG A 356 -36.23 15.90 13.15
CA ARG A 356 -35.51 16.31 14.36
C ARG A 356 -36.28 15.72 15.54
N SER A 357 -35.61 15.17 16.54
CA SER A 357 -36.14 15.06 17.91
C SER A 357 -35.08 15.62 18.86
N GLU A 358 -35.50 16.63 19.61
CA GLU A 358 -34.74 17.31 20.67
C GLU A 358 -34.96 16.63 22.03
N ILE A 359 -34.21 17.14 23.02
CA ILE A 359 -34.24 16.97 24.49
C ILE A 359 -33.15 16.00 24.99
N SER A 360 -32.20 16.37 25.85
CA SER A 360 -31.70 17.65 26.42
C SER A 360 -30.43 17.33 27.25
N ASP A 361 -29.44 18.21 27.20
CA ASP A 361 -28.55 18.74 28.28
C ASP A 361 -27.85 17.75 29.25
N GLU A 362 -26.55 17.82 29.58
CA GLU A 362 -25.53 18.87 29.56
C GLU A 362 -24.14 18.22 29.76
N ALA A 363 -23.10 18.62 29.02
CA ALA A 363 -21.70 18.73 29.48
C ALA A 363 -20.79 19.20 28.32
N SER A 364 -20.39 20.46 28.41
CA SER A 364 -19.56 21.22 27.49
C SER A 364 -18.07 20.81 27.54
N VAL A 365 -17.51 20.27 26.45
CA VAL A 365 -16.08 20.39 26.12
C VAL A 365 -15.91 20.55 24.61
N ILE A 366 -15.22 21.62 24.24
CA ILE A 366 -15.04 22.15 22.87
C ILE A 366 -14.27 21.15 22.00
N LYS A 367 -14.95 20.52 21.02
CA LYS A 367 -14.32 19.87 19.85
C LYS A 367 -14.08 20.92 18.77
N GLY A 368 -12.84 21.42 18.70
CA GLY A 368 -12.35 22.24 17.60
C GLY A 368 -12.03 21.36 16.39
N ASN A 369 -12.88 21.43 15.38
CA ASN A 369 -12.73 20.81 14.07
C ASN A 369 -11.59 21.52 13.28
N THR A 370 -10.38 20.97 13.27
CA THR A 370 -9.25 21.53 12.50
C THR A 370 -9.19 20.93 11.09
N ASN A 371 -10.17 21.28 10.25
CA ASN A 371 -10.03 21.27 8.80
C ASN A 371 -10.18 22.71 8.29
N LYS A 372 -9.29 23.58 8.76
CA LYS A 372 -9.11 24.89 8.15
C LYS A 372 -8.23 24.71 6.91
N ARG A 373 -8.88 24.83 5.76
CA ARG A 373 -8.28 25.17 4.46
C ARG A 373 -7.10 26.13 4.69
N ILE A 374 -5.86 25.68 4.45
CA ILE A 374 -4.69 26.56 4.40
C ILE A 374 -4.92 27.47 3.20
N ARG A 375 -5.51 28.63 3.47
CA ARG A 375 -5.89 29.62 2.47
C ARG A 375 -4.72 30.59 2.36
N GLY A 376 -3.92 30.43 1.31
CA GLY A 376 -3.00 31.44 0.82
C GLY A 376 -1.83 31.80 1.73
N PHE A 377 -1.01 30.83 2.12
CA PHE A 377 0.39 31.14 2.43
C PHE A 377 1.13 31.22 1.09
N LYS A 378 1.41 32.43 0.63
CA LYS A 378 2.34 32.65 -0.47
C LYS A 378 3.72 32.41 0.12
N LEU A 379 4.17 31.16 0.13
CA LEU A 379 5.54 30.84 0.51
C LEU A 379 6.45 31.68 -0.38
N SER A 380 7.29 32.54 0.20
CA SER A 380 8.51 32.91 -0.50
C SER A 380 9.27 31.61 -0.67
N ILE A 381 9.35 31.11 -1.89
CA ILE A 381 10.19 29.96 -2.22
C ILE A 381 11.61 30.43 -1.89
N SER A 382 12.07 30.13 -0.67
CA SER A 382 13.49 30.15 -0.33
C SER A 382 14.16 29.24 -1.33
N LYS A 383 15.13 29.80 -2.04
CA LYS A 383 15.65 29.11 -3.21
C LYS A 383 16.47 27.93 -2.72
N ALA A 384 16.23 26.74 -3.26
CA ALA A 384 16.86 25.52 -2.77
C ALA A 384 18.41 25.54 -2.79
N TYR A 385 19.02 26.38 -3.63
CA TYR A 385 20.46 26.58 -3.67
C TYR A 385 21.01 27.42 -2.49
N GLU A 386 20.15 28.11 -1.74
CA GLU A 386 20.54 28.91 -0.57
C GLU A 386 20.56 28.04 0.70
N HIS A 387 19.62 27.08 0.84
CA HIS A 387 19.51 26.24 2.03
C HIS A 387 18.64 24.98 1.77
N VAL A 388 19.03 23.85 2.36
CA VAL A 388 18.25 22.60 2.43
C VAL A 388 18.35 22.06 3.85
N ASP A 389 17.22 21.85 4.53
CA ASP A 389 17.20 21.37 5.92
C ASP A 389 17.50 19.87 6.00
N HIS A 390 16.94 19.07 5.08
CA HIS A 390 17.09 17.61 5.10
C HIS A 390 17.29 17.05 3.69
N ILE A 391 18.22 16.11 3.56
CA ILE A 391 18.43 15.34 2.32
C ILE A 391 18.09 13.87 2.60
N ILE A 392 17.14 13.32 1.86
CA ILE A 392 16.73 11.92 1.93
C ILE A 392 17.43 11.16 0.81
N MET A 393 18.25 10.18 1.21
CA MET A 393 18.88 9.21 0.32
C MET A 393 18.42 7.81 0.70
N ASN A 394 17.28 7.39 0.18
CA ASN A 394 16.70 6.06 0.43
C ASN A 394 17.44 4.97 -0.38
N LEU A 395 18.70 4.74 -0.02
CA LEU A 395 19.59 3.80 -0.67
C LEU A 395 19.73 2.52 0.16
N PRO A 396 19.82 1.34 -0.49
CA PRO A 396 20.15 0.11 0.21
C PRO A 396 21.57 0.21 0.79
N ALA A 397 21.85 -0.51 1.87
CA ALA A 397 23.15 -0.48 2.53
C ALA A 397 24.33 -0.78 1.57
N SER A 398 24.11 -1.59 0.54
CA SER A 398 25.10 -1.88 -0.51
C SER A 398 25.50 -0.65 -1.35
N ALA A 399 24.63 0.34 -1.47
CA ALA A 399 24.92 1.57 -2.22
C ALA A 399 25.75 2.59 -1.42
N LEU A 400 25.94 2.39 -0.11
CA LEU A 400 26.85 3.24 0.69
C LEU A 400 28.32 3.06 0.27
N GLN A 401 28.72 1.87 -0.18
CA GLN A 401 30.07 1.65 -0.74
C GLN A 401 30.31 2.43 -2.04
N PHE A 402 29.25 2.68 -2.82
CA PHE A 402 29.33 3.47 -4.05
C PHE A 402 29.50 4.98 -3.77
N LEU A 403 28.98 5.46 -2.63
CA LEU A 403 29.16 6.84 -2.19
C LEU A 403 30.53 7.08 -1.52
N GLY A 404 31.20 6.03 -1.04
CA GLY A 404 32.49 6.05 -0.37
C GLY A 404 33.68 5.65 -1.26
N GLY A 405 33.74 6.15 -2.49
CA GLY A 405 34.95 6.05 -3.32
C GLY A 405 36.12 6.69 -2.58
N ARG A 406 37.03 5.87 -2.06
CA ARG A 406 38.27 6.29 -1.41
C ARG A 406 39.12 7.06 -2.41
N GLU A 407 39.05 8.38 -2.39
CA GLU A 407 40.27 9.19 -2.35
C GLU A 407 40.54 9.47 -0.87
N SER A 408 41.59 8.83 -0.40
CA SER A 408 42.23 9.10 0.88
C SER A 408 42.63 10.56 0.95
N PHE A 409 41.90 11.36 1.73
CA PHE A 409 42.51 12.48 2.43
C PHE A 409 43.40 11.87 3.53
N GLU A 410 44.66 11.63 3.21
CA GLU A 410 45.73 11.59 4.21
C GLU A 410 46.14 13.04 4.52
N CYS A 411 46.37 13.31 5.80
CA CYS A 411 46.87 14.58 6.34
C CYS A 411 48.18 15.05 5.70
#